data_AF-A0A240UBT4-F1
#
_entry.id   AF-A0A240UBT4-F1
#
_cell.length_a   1.000
_cell.length_b   1.000
_cell.length_c   1.000
_cell.angle_alpha   90.00
_cell.angle_beta   90.00
_cell.angle_gamma   90.00
#
_symmetry.space_group_name_H-M   'P 1'
#
loop_
_entity.id
_entity.type
_entity.pdbx_description
1 polymer ?
#
loop_
_entity_poly.entity_id
_entity_poly.type
_entity_poly.pdbx_seq_one_letter_code
_entity_poly.pdbx_strand_id
1 'polypeptide(L)'
;MYRAAEMTKQQGQRYFAVLEATTQVGNYEITSPAAATTQGTANRIGNTTFISATTTTTTARTSTISGGWYTLEYKILTPEEIKLYAKVVDSEQVMKDLRYFIESRR
;
A
#
# COMPACT_ATOMS: atom_id res chain seq x y z
N MET A 1 -7.49 5.05 -12.38
CA MET A 1 -8.75 4.96 -13.14
C MET A 1 -9.91 5.59 -12.37
N TYR A 2 -10.30 5.09 -11.18
CA TYR A 2 -11.44 5.63 -10.43
C TYR A 2 -11.37 7.14 -10.16
N ARG A 3 -10.23 7.64 -9.68
CA ARG A 3 -10.06 9.06 -9.38
C ARG A 3 -10.19 9.95 -10.62
N ALA A 4 -9.76 9.46 -11.79
CA ALA A 4 -9.97 10.17 -13.06
C ALA A 4 -11.46 10.20 -13.44
N ALA A 5 -12.18 9.09 -13.26
CA ALA A 5 -13.63 9.04 -13.49
C ALA A 5 -14.40 9.97 -12.53
N GLU A 6 -14.02 10.03 -11.26
CA GLU A 6 -14.60 10.94 -10.28
C GLU A 6 -14.40 12.41 -10.66
N MET A 7 -13.17 12.80 -11.03
CA MET A 7 -12.86 14.17 -11.48
C MET A 7 -13.62 14.52 -12.77
N THR A 8 -13.76 13.57 -13.69
CA THR A 8 -14.52 13.73 -14.94
C THR A 8 -15.99 14.06 -14.63
N LYS A 9 -16.59 13.31 -13.70
CA LYS A 9 -17.96 13.55 -13.25
C LYS A 9 -18.13 14.87 -12.49
N GLN A 10 -17.17 15.22 -11.63
CA GLN A 10 -17.17 16.51 -10.93
C GLN A 10 -17.15 17.70 -11.90
N GLN A 11 -16.49 17.55 -13.05
CA GLN A 11 -16.47 18.57 -14.12
C GLN A 11 -17.69 18.51 -15.05
N GLY A 12 -18.67 17.64 -14.77
CA GLY A 12 -19.90 17.52 -15.57
C GLY A 12 -19.70 16.85 -16.93
N GLN A 13 -18.55 16.21 -17.17
CA GLN A 13 -18.26 15.50 -18.40
C GLN A 13 -18.45 14.00 -18.19
N ARG A 14 -18.67 13.26 -19.29
CA ARG A 14 -18.90 11.82 -19.25
C ARG A 14 -17.67 10.99 -19.59
N TYR A 15 -16.85 11.46 -20.53
CA TYR A 15 -15.76 10.70 -21.10
C TYR A 15 -14.40 11.32 -20.79
N PHE A 16 -13.40 10.47 -20.62
CA PHE A 16 -12.00 10.87 -20.57
C PHE A 16 -11.15 9.91 -21.40
N ALA A 17 -10.05 10.41 -21.97
CA ALA A 17 -9.02 9.60 -22.60
C ALA A 17 -7.86 9.39 -21.63
N VAL A 18 -7.31 8.18 -21.64
CA VAL A 18 -6.06 7.87 -20.94
C VAL A 18 -4.92 8.14 -21.91
N LEU A 19 -4.00 9.02 -21.52
CA LEU A 19 -2.84 9.39 -22.32
C LEU A 19 -1.65 8.49 -21.99
N GLU A 20 -1.36 8.36 -20.69
CA GLU A 20 -0.29 7.53 -20.19
C GLU A 20 -0.69 6.90 -18.86
N ALA A 21 -0.22 5.68 -18.62
CA ALA A 21 -0.41 4.97 -17.36
C ALA A 21 0.90 4.32 -16.96
N THR A 22 1.48 4.77 -15.85
CA THR A 22 2.79 4.33 -15.40
C THR A 22 2.70 3.79 -13.99
N THR A 23 3.39 2.68 -13.75
CA THR A 23 3.39 2.00 -12.47
C THR A 23 4.83 1.86 -12.01
N GLN A 24 5.13 2.45 -10.85
CA GLN A 24 6.42 2.28 -10.18
C GLN A 24 6.17 1.61 -8.84
N VAL A 25 6.55 0.34 -8.73
CA VAL A 25 6.44 -0.44 -7.48
C VAL A 25 7.83 -0.64 -6.90
N GLY A 26 7.99 -0.31 -5.62
CA GLY A 26 9.19 -0.59 -4.84
C GLY A 26 8.87 -1.52 -3.69
N ASN A 27 9.83 -2.38 -3.35
CA ASN A 27 9.77 -3.20 -2.14
C ASN A 27 10.72 -2.60 -1.11
N TYR A 28 10.19 -2.35 0.09
CA TYR A 28 10.97 -1.88 1.24
C TYR A 28 10.94 -2.97 2.30
N GLU A 29 12.08 -3.25 2.91
CA GLU A 29 12.16 -4.19 4.01
C GLU A 29 12.33 -3.42 5.33
N ILE A 30 11.46 -3.70 6.29
CA ILE A 30 11.59 -3.20 7.65
C ILE A 30 12.01 -4.38 8.53
N THR A 31 13.15 -4.25 9.20
CA THR A 31 13.63 -5.23 10.16
C THR A 31 13.46 -4.69 11.57
N SER A 32 12.66 -5.36 12.38
CA SER A 32 12.54 -5.08 13.82
C SER A 32 13.67 -5.80 14.57
N PRO A 33 14.46 -5.09 15.42
CA PRO A 33 15.57 -5.68 16.14
C PRO A 33 15.09 -6.69 17.19
N ALA A 34 15.88 -7.76 17.37
CA ALA A 34 15.74 -8.71 18.46
C ALA A 34 16.05 -8.05 19.81
N ALA A 35 15.26 -8.33 20.85
CA ALA A 35 15.56 -7.92 22.22
C ALA A 35 16.17 -9.09 22.98
N ALA A 36 17.20 -8.83 23.79
CA ALA A 36 17.78 -9.81 24.70
C ALA A 36 17.68 -9.31 26.13
N THR A 37 17.11 -10.12 27.02
CA THR A 37 16.99 -9.82 28.44
C THR A 37 17.79 -10.85 29.23
N THR A 38 18.79 -10.39 29.98
CA THR A 38 19.59 -11.24 30.88
C THR A 38 19.15 -10.99 32.32
N GLN A 39 18.70 -12.04 33.00
CA GLN A 39 18.46 -12.01 34.44
C GLN A 39 19.48 -12.91 35.14
N GLY A 40 20.13 -12.35 36.16
CA GLY A 40 21.11 -13.06 36.97
C GLY A 40 20.68 -13.10 38.43
N THR A 41 20.87 -14.24 39.06
CA THR A 41 20.70 -14.43 40.51
C THR A 41 22.07 -14.75 41.10
N ALA A 42 22.52 -13.91 42.03
CA ALA A 42 23.69 -14.18 42.83
C ALA A 42 23.25 -14.75 44.19
N ASN A 43 23.78 -15.91 44.56
CA ASN A 43 23.49 -16.55 45.83
C ASN A 43 24.79 -16.84 46.58
N ARG A 44 24.87 -16.49 47.86
CA ARG A 44 26.09 -16.60 48.66
C ARG A 44 25.92 -17.68 49.73
N ILE A 45 26.84 -18.64 49.77
CA ILE A 45 26.90 -19.68 50.79
C ILE A 45 28.30 -19.61 51.44
N GLY A 46 28.35 -19.18 52.71
CA GLY A 46 29.61 -18.91 53.41
C GLY A 46 30.41 -17.76 52.77
N ASN A 47 31.66 -18.04 52.39
CA ASN A 47 32.54 -17.11 51.66
C ASN A 47 32.49 -17.25 50.13
N THR A 48 31.67 -18.16 49.61
CA THR A 48 31.56 -18.42 48.17
C THR A 48 30.28 -17.82 47.61
N THR A 49 30.39 -17.11 46.49
CA THR A 49 29.26 -16.55 45.75
C THR A 49 29.07 -17.32 44.45
N PHE A 50 27.86 -17.84 44.23
CA PHE A 50 27.44 -18.47 42.99
C PHE A 50 26.59 -17.48 42.19
N ILE A 51 26.89 -17.32 40.90
CA ILE A 51 26.13 -16.44 40.01
C ILE A 51 25.59 -17.32 38.89
N SER A 52 24.26 -17.38 38.79
CA SER A 52 23.58 -18.03 37.67
C SER A 52 22.84 -16.96 36.88
N ALA A 53 23.05 -16.92 35.57
CA ALA A 53 22.35 -15.99 34.69
C ALA A 53 21.70 -16.73 33.52
N THR A 54 20.50 -16.29 33.19
CA THR A 54 19.71 -16.78 32.05
C THR A 54 19.46 -15.62 31.11
N THR A 55 19.78 -15.80 29.83
CA THR A 55 19.51 -14.82 28.78
C THR A 55 18.38 -15.31 27.89
N THR A 56 17.33 -14.51 27.77
CA THR A 56 16.20 -14.77 26.87
C THR A 56 16.29 -13.84 25.67
N THR A 57 16.39 -14.39 24.47
CA THR A 57 16.42 -13.64 23.20
C THR A 57 15.09 -13.76 22.46
N THR A 58 14.51 -12.65 22.03
CA THR A 58 13.38 -12.64 21.08
C THR A 58 13.91 -12.58 19.66
N THR A 59 13.27 -13.29 18.73
CA THR A 59 13.71 -13.34 17.32
C THR A 59 13.42 -12.02 16.61
N ALA A 60 14.39 -11.50 15.86
CA ALA A 60 14.18 -10.37 14.95
C ALA A 60 13.19 -10.75 13.84
N ARG A 61 12.39 -9.79 13.39
CA ARG A 61 11.42 -10.01 12.30
C ARG A 61 11.66 -9.03 11.18
N THR A 62 11.90 -9.54 9.98
CA THR A 62 11.88 -8.76 8.74
C THR A 62 10.51 -8.87 8.11
N SER A 63 9.92 -7.73 7.75
CA SER A 63 8.66 -7.66 7.03
C SER A 63 8.85 -6.83 5.76
N THR A 64 8.39 -7.36 4.64
CA THR A 64 8.44 -6.65 3.36
C THR A 64 7.16 -5.83 3.21
N ILE A 65 7.32 -4.53 2.95
CA ILE A 65 6.24 -3.64 2.55
C ILE A 65 6.42 -3.36 1.07
N SER A 66 5.47 -3.85 0.26
CA SER A 66 5.38 -3.48 -1.14
C SER A 66 4.49 -2.24 -1.27
N GLY A 67 5.03 -1.19 -1.89
CA GLY A 67 4.33 0.07 -2.10
C GLY A 67 4.75 0.70 -3.42
N GLY A 68 3.85 1.42 -4.06
CA GLY A 68 4.14 1.99 -5.36
C GLY A 68 3.27 3.18 -5.71
N TRP A 69 3.77 3.98 -6.64
CA TRP A 69 3.03 5.07 -7.26
C TRP A 69 2.41 4.55 -8.55
N TYR A 70 1.08 4.72 -8.63
CA TYR A 70 0.32 4.50 -9.84
C TYR A 70 -0.04 5.88 -10.40
N THR A 71 0.67 6.31 -11.45
CA THR A 71 0.38 7.57 -12.13
C THR A 71 -0.50 7.28 -13.34
N LEU A 72 -1.53 8.11 -13.49
CA LEU A 72 -2.44 8.05 -14.62
C LEU A 72 -2.58 9.46 -15.17
N GLU A 73 -2.10 9.66 -16.39
CA GLU A 73 -2.32 10.87 -17.15
C GLU A 73 -3.57 10.71 -17.99
N TYR A 74 -4.51 11.64 -17.82
CA TYR A 74 -5.80 11.59 -18.49
C TYR A 74 -6.23 12.98 -18.91
N LYS A 75 -6.99 13.02 -20.00
CA LYS A 75 -7.66 14.24 -20.47
C LYS A 75 -9.16 14.02 -20.44
N ILE A 76 -9.87 14.94 -19.78
CA ILE A 76 -11.33 14.99 -19.80
C ILE A 76 -11.76 15.53 -21.16
N LEU A 77 -12.66 14.81 -21.82
CA LEU A 77 -13.07 15.11 -23.19
C LEU A 77 -14.39 15.87 -23.21
N THR A 78 -14.45 16.87 -24.07
CA THR A 78 -15.73 17.47 -24.47
C THR A 78 -16.37 16.64 -25.59
N PRO A 79 -17.69 16.76 -25.84
CA PRO A 79 -18.39 15.96 -26.85
C PRO A 79 -17.78 16.01 -28.26
N GLU A 80 -17.18 17.15 -28.60
CA GLU A 80 -16.52 17.38 -29.90
C GLU A 80 -15.18 16.66 -29.99
N GLU A 81 -14.43 16.60 -28.89
CA GLU A 81 -13.11 15.98 -28.81
C GLU A 81 -13.19 14.44 -28.79
N ILE A 82 -14.33 13.85 -28.44
CA ILE A 82 -14.50 12.38 -28.38
C ILE A 82 -14.06 11.70 -29.69
N LYS A 83 -14.37 12.32 -30.83
CA LYS A 83 -14.06 11.75 -32.16
C LYS A 83 -12.57 11.74 -32.48
N LEU A 84 -11.77 12.52 -31.76
CA LEU A 84 -10.32 12.62 -31.97
C LEU A 84 -9.55 11.48 -31.30
N TYR A 85 -10.17 10.73 -30.39
CA TYR A 85 -9.51 9.65 -29.64
C TYR A 85 -10.06 8.29 -30.07
N ALA A 86 -9.15 7.38 -30.45
CA ALA A 86 -9.51 6.01 -30.82
C ALA A 86 -10.01 5.18 -29.62
N LYS A 87 -9.65 5.57 -28.39
CA LYS A 87 -10.04 4.91 -27.15
C LYS A 87 -10.46 5.95 -26.14
N VAL A 88 -11.71 5.86 -25.70
CA VAL A 88 -12.32 6.71 -24.68
C VAL A 88 -12.90 5.85 -23.57
N VAL A 89 -12.85 6.35 -22.34
CA VAL A 89 -13.35 5.67 -21.16
C VAL A 89 -14.59 6.41 -20.64
N ASP A 90 -15.67 5.66 -20.44
CA ASP A 90 -16.89 6.19 -19.81
C ASP A 90 -16.72 6.22 -18.28
N SER A 91 -16.79 7.42 -17.70
CA SER A 91 -16.62 7.62 -16.26
C SER A 91 -17.74 6.97 -15.44
N GLU A 92 -18.97 6.91 -15.96
CA GLU A 92 -20.11 6.33 -15.25
C GLU A 92 -19.96 4.81 -15.12
N GLN A 93 -19.50 4.16 -16.20
CA GLN A 93 -19.26 2.72 -16.21
C GLN A 93 -18.16 2.34 -15.21
N VAL A 94 -17.06 3.09 -15.18
CA VAL A 94 -15.95 2.86 -14.21
C VAL A 94 -16.45 2.96 -12.76
N MET A 95 -17.29 3.95 -12.45
CA MET A 95 -17.84 4.10 -11.10
C MET A 95 -18.81 2.95 -10.75
N LYS A 96 -19.63 2.52 -11.71
CA LYS A 96 -20.57 1.40 -11.52
C LYS A 96 -19.83 0.08 -11.27
N ASP A 97 -18.81 -0.20 -12.07
CA ASP A 97 -18.01 -1.42 -11.94
C ASP A 97 -17.26 -1.45 -10.61
N LEU A 98 -16.73 -0.30 -10.15
CA LEU A 98 -16.13 -0.23 -8.82
C LEU A 98 -17.16 -0.50 -7.72
N ARG A 99 -18.35 0.08 -7.81
CA ARG A 99 -19.42 -0.16 -6.82
C ARG A 99 -19.74 -1.65 -6.73
N TYR A 100 -19.94 -2.30 -7.87
CA TYR A 100 -20.18 -3.74 -7.95
C TYR A 100 -19.03 -4.54 -7.32
N PHE A 101 -17.79 -4.17 -7.60
CA PHE A 101 -16.61 -4.84 -7.02
C PHE A 101 -16.52 -4.68 -5.50
N ILE A 102 -16.88 -3.52 -4.96
CA ILE A 102 -16.90 -3.28 -3.50
C ILE A 102 -18.02 -4.07 -2.85
N GLU A 103 -19.22 -4.05 -3.45
CA GLU A 103 -20.40 -4.76 -2.93
C GLU A 103 -20.24 -6.27 -2.97
N SER A 104 -19.60 -6.82 -4.01
CA SER A 104 -19.32 -8.28 -4.12
C SER A 104 -18.28 -8.81 -3.12
N ARG A 105 -17.50 -7.93 -2.49
CA ARG A 105 -16.48 -8.29 -1.48
C ARG A 105 -16.97 -8.14 -0.04
N ARG A 106 -18.21 -7.70 0.14
CA ARG A 106 -18.85 -7.45 1.44
C ARG A 106 -19.76 -8.60 1.83
#